data_AF-A0AAE0E1V4-F1
#
_entry.id   AF-A0AAE0E1V4-F1
#
_cell.length_a   1.000
_cell.length_b   1.000
_cell.length_c   1.000
_cell.angle_alpha   90.00
_cell.angle_beta   90.00
_cell.angle_gamma   90.00
#
_symmetry.space_group_name_H-M   'P 1'
#
loop_
_entity.id
_entity.type
_entity.pdbx_description
1 polymer ?
#
loop_
_entity_poly.entity_id
_entity_poly.type
_entity_poly.pdbx_seq_one_letter_code
_entity_poly.pdbx_strand_id
1 'polypeptide(L)'
;MILSTRILELKQATKGIYFSYTERIRGLTVEPALAVKPKWKNYSSEKVVENVEIEVSRWQDRMRRQNRPYLFSFAGARRSGNKGSLRDIIINQCLESSNNSCKFMDCPSSGSSNCDNPLNVMQVLQKSVFCLQPPGDTYTRRSIFDSILAGCIPVFFHPGSAYSQYLWHLPENHTKYSVYISGKSLGDRKSRFIINETLVGVSKEEQESMREHVIRLIPRIVYADNTIRLETGFEDAFDLAVKGILDKIETSRRLIKEKEKAMDSIR
;
A
#
# COMPACT_ATOMS: atom_id res chain seq x y z
N MET A 1 -4.66 -33.05 -12.30
CA MET A 1 -4.08 -33.05 -10.93
C MET A 1 -3.06 -31.94 -10.69
N ILE A 2 -2.19 -31.57 -11.64
CA ILE A 2 -1.10 -30.57 -11.44
C ILE A 2 -1.60 -29.13 -11.22
N LEU A 3 -2.76 -28.75 -11.79
CA LEU A 3 -3.38 -27.43 -11.58
C LEU A 3 -3.93 -27.22 -10.16
N SER A 4 -4.36 -28.29 -9.49
CA SER A 4 -4.91 -28.20 -8.12
C SER A 4 -3.81 -27.92 -7.09
N THR A 5 -2.62 -28.48 -7.30
CA THR A 5 -1.47 -28.32 -6.40
C THR A 5 -0.90 -26.90 -6.47
N ARG A 6 -0.83 -26.28 -7.66
CA ARG A 6 -0.36 -24.89 -7.82
C ARG A 6 -1.32 -23.83 -7.26
N ILE A 7 -2.63 -24.09 -7.27
CA ILE A 7 -3.62 -23.21 -6.62
C ILE A 7 -3.50 -23.30 -5.09
N LEU A 8 -3.16 -24.47 -4.55
CA LEU A 8 -2.89 -24.66 -3.12
C LEU A 8 -1.59 -23.96 -2.67
N GLU A 9 -0.54 -23.97 -3.49
CA GLU A 9 0.69 -23.22 -3.23
C GLU A 9 0.47 -21.70 -3.28
N LEU A 10 -0.36 -21.20 -4.22
CA LEU A 10 -0.81 -19.80 -4.23
C LEU A 10 -1.62 -19.45 -2.97
N LYS A 11 -2.46 -20.36 -2.46
CA LYS A 11 -3.17 -20.18 -1.18
C LYS A 11 -2.22 -20.15 0.02
N GLN A 12 -1.10 -20.85 -0.01
CA GLN A 12 -0.12 -20.86 1.08
C GLN A 12 0.77 -19.60 1.07
N ALA A 13 1.15 -19.12 -0.12
CA ALA A 13 1.88 -17.85 -0.28
C ALA A 13 1.01 -16.63 0.06
N THR A 14 -0.30 -16.68 -0.26
CA THR A 14 -1.22 -15.61 0.11
C THR A 14 -1.64 -15.68 1.58
N LYS A 15 -1.74 -16.85 2.23
CA LYS A 15 -2.11 -16.97 3.66
C LYS A 15 -1.29 -16.07 4.60
N GLY A 16 0.01 -15.91 4.37
CA GLY A 16 0.85 -15.01 5.17
C GLY A 16 0.55 -13.51 4.99
N ILE A 17 0.00 -13.13 3.84
CA ILE A 17 -0.41 -11.76 3.50
C ILE A 17 -1.90 -11.55 3.87
N TYR A 18 -2.74 -12.55 3.63
CA TYR A 18 -4.18 -12.64 3.90
C TYR A 18 -4.47 -12.49 5.39
N PHE A 19 -3.64 -13.09 6.25
CA PHE A 19 -3.79 -13.00 7.71
C PHE A 19 -3.29 -11.66 8.27
N SER A 20 -2.48 -10.89 7.52
CA SER A 20 -1.76 -9.74 8.08
C SER A 20 -2.52 -8.41 8.01
N TYR A 21 -3.54 -8.26 7.16
CA TYR A 21 -4.18 -6.95 6.93
C TYR A 21 -5.56 -6.83 7.60
N THR A 22 -6.40 -7.87 7.51
CA THR A 22 -7.69 -7.95 8.21
C THR A 22 -7.50 -8.03 9.73
N GLU A 23 -6.58 -8.87 10.23
CA GLU A 23 -6.23 -8.89 11.66
C GLU A 23 -5.53 -7.60 12.11
N ARG A 24 -4.87 -6.87 11.20
CA ARG A 24 -4.27 -5.56 11.52
C ARG A 24 -5.34 -4.48 11.66
N ILE A 25 -6.39 -4.49 10.84
CA ILE A 25 -7.55 -3.62 11.02
C ILE A 25 -8.24 -3.98 12.34
N ARG A 26 -8.56 -5.26 12.58
CA ARG A 26 -9.20 -5.75 13.82
C ARG A 26 -8.35 -5.50 15.08
N GLY A 27 -7.04 -5.64 15.01
CA GLY A 27 -6.11 -5.36 16.11
C GLY A 27 -5.87 -3.86 16.35
N LEU A 28 -6.21 -2.99 15.40
CA LEU A 28 -6.11 -1.53 15.52
C LEU A 28 -7.45 -0.86 15.86
N THR A 29 -8.57 -1.58 15.81
CA THR A 29 -9.91 -1.09 16.21
C THR A 29 -10.23 -1.34 17.67
N VAL A 30 -9.52 -2.27 18.34
CA VAL A 30 -9.59 -2.43 19.80
C VAL A 30 -8.75 -1.37 20.53
N GLU A 31 -9.39 -0.53 21.34
CA GLU A 31 -8.71 0.37 22.28
C GLU A 31 -7.85 -0.41 23.28
N PRO A 32 -6.75 0.18 23.82
CA PRO A 32 -5.84 -0.50 24.73
C PRO A 32 -6.43 -0.54 26.15
N ALA A 33 -7.53 -1.27 26.34
CA ALA A 33 -8.00 -1.62 27.67
C ALA A 33 -7.25 -2.88 28.15
N LEU A 34 -6.21 -2.63 28.95
CA LEU A 34 -5.56 -3.57 29.88
C LEU A 34 -4.97 -4.85 29.27
N ALA A 35 -3.64 -4.84 29.14
CA ALA A 35 -2.83 -6.02 28.92
C ALA A 35 -3.02 -7.06 30.04
N VAL A 36 -3.92 -8.02 29.82
CA VAL A 36 -3.99 -9.27 30.58
C VAL A 36 -3.64 -10.41 29.63
N LYS A 37 -2.59 -11.16 29.97
CA LYS A 37 -2.12 -12.33 29.21
C LYS A 37 -3.30 -13.31 29.01
N PRO A 38 -3.61 -13.77 27.78
CA PRO A 38 -4.73 -14.68 27.59
C PRO A 38 -4.34 -16.08 28.09
N LYS A 39 -4.87 -16.46 29.25
CA LYS A 39 -5.13 -17.86 29.58
C LYS A 39 -6.28 -18.31 28.68
N TRP A 40 -6.04 -19.31 27.86
CA TRP A 40 -7.06 -19.98 27.05
C TRP A 40 -8.16 -20.53 27.95
N LYS A 41 -9.24 -19.77 28.13
CA LYS A 41 -10.51 -20.23 28.69
C LYS A 41 -11.58 -20.03 27.62
N ASN A 42 -12.34 -21.10 27.41
CA ASN A 42 -13.44 -21.25 26.48
C ASN A 42 -14.33 -19.99 26.42
N TYR A 43 -14.21 -19.25 25.32
CA TYR A 43 -15.14 -18.18 24.99
C TYR A 43 -16.24 -18.78 24.12
N SER A 44 -17.45 -18.85 24.67
CA SER A 44 -18.68 -19.14 23.94
C SER A 44 -18.79 -18.14 22.79
N SER A 45 -18.53 -18.59 21.56
CA SER A 45 -18.43 -17.70 20.40
C SER A 45 -19.79 -17.47 19.77
N GLU A 46 -20.62 -16.67 20.42
CA GLU A 46 -21.61 -15.87 19.71
C GLU A 46 -20.85 -14.70 19.04
N LYS A 47 -20.09 -15.03 18.00
CA LYS A 47 -19.36 -14.03 17.20
C LYS A 47 -20.40 -13.23 16.43
N VAL A 48 -20.65 -12.00 16.86
CA VAL A 48 -21.17 -10.97 15.97
C VAL A 48 -20.12 -10.79 14.87
N VAL A 49 -20.31 -11.48 13.75
CA VAL A 49 -19.43 -11.34 12.59
C VAL A 49 -19.78 -10.00 11.95
N GLU A 50 -18.99 -8.98 12.26
CA GLU A 50 -19.18 -7.65 11.70
C GLU A 50 -18.90 -7.68 10.18
N ASN A 51 -19.80 -7.08 9.39
CA ASN A 51 -19.66 -7.01 7.93
C ASN A 51 -18.36 -6.24 7.59
N VAL A 52 -17.49 -6.84 6.75
CA VAL A 52 -16.21 -6.25 6.32
C VAL A 52 -16.40 -4.86 5.73
N GLU A 53 -17.50 -4.62 5.03
CA GLU A 53 -17.83 -3.29 4.49
C GLU A 53 -17.95 -2.24 5.60
N ILE A 54 -18.55 -2.60 6.74
CA ILE A 54 -18.68 -1.73 7.91
C ILE A 54 -17.29 -1.52 8.54
N GLU A 55 -16.47 -2.57 8.67
CA GLU A 55 -15.10 -2.45 9.18
C GLU A 55 -14.26 -1.50 8.32
N VAL A 56 -14.32 -1.67 6.99
CA VAL A 56 -13.59 -0.84 6.02
C VAL A 56 -14.12 0.60 6.02
N SER A 57 -15.43 0.80 6.06
CA SER A 57 -16.05 2.13 6.13
C SER A 57 -15.62 2.88 7.39
N ARG A 58 -15.68 2.23 8.57
CA ARG A 58 -15.19 2.81 9.82
C ARG A 58 -13.69 3.10 9.77
N TRP A 59 -12.91 2.23 9.12
CA TRP A 59 -11.49 2.47 8.92
C TRP A 59 -11.24 3.70 8.04
N GLN A 60 -11.97 3.85 6.95
CA GLN A 60 -11.89 5.04 6.09
C GLN A 60 -12.23 6.31 6.88
N ASP A 61 -13.30 6.30 7.67
CA ASP A 61 -13.69 7.44 8.52
C ASP A 61 -12.66 7.76 9.60
N ARG A 62 -12.01 6.73 10.15
CA ARG A 62 -10.87 6.93 11.04
C ARG A 62 -9.71 7.62 10.32
N MET A 63 -9.39 7.20 9.08
CA MET A 63 -8.28 7.76 8.30
C MET A 63 -8.54 9.20 7.86
N ARG A 64 -9.81 9.55 7.59
CA ARG A 64 -10.24 10.94 7.30
C ARG A 64 -9.99 11.89 8.47
N ARG A 65 -10.22 11.40 9.70
CA ARG A 65 -10.10 12.17 10.95
C ARG A 65 -8.70 12.18 11.57
N GLN A 66 -7.73 11.46 11.00
CA GLN A 66 -6.37 11.44 11.57
C GLN A 66 -5.72 12.82 11.50
N ASN A 67 -5.18 13.28 12.63
CA ASN A 67 -4.28 14.42 12.66
C ASN A 67 -2.91 14.02 12.08
N ARG A 68 -2.41 14.79 11.11
CA ARG A 68 -1.17 14.50 10.37
C ARG A 68 -0.12 15.59 10.63
N PRO A 69 0.58 15.55 11.78
CA PRO A 69 1.57 16.57 12.13
C PRO A 69 2.81 16.56 11.25
N TYR A 70 3.11 15.43 10.59
CA TYR A 70 4.27 15.31 9.72
C TYR A 70 3.85 15.56 8.26
N LEU A 71 4.57 16.44 7.56
CA LEU A 71 4.35 16.64 6.14
C LEU A 71 4.69 15.34 5.39
N PHE A 72 5.80 14.70 5.75
CA PHE A 72 6.16 13.43 5.14
C PHE A 72 6.84 12.47 6.11
N SER A 73 6.87 11.19 5.77
CA SER A 73 7.63 10.20 6.51
C SER A 73 8.32 9.20 5.61
N PHE A 74 9.36 8.60 6.16
CA PHE A 74 10.04 7.46 5.56
C PHE A 74 10.29 6.38 6.61
N ALA A 75 9.77 5.18 6.36
CA ALA A 75 10.10 3.97 7.11
C ALA A 75 11.03 3.11 6.25
N GLY A 76 12.29 3.00 6.65
CA GLY A 76 13.28 2.20 5.95
C GLY A 76 14.66 2.26 6.60
N ALA A 77 15.61 1.55 6.01
CA ALA A 77 17.01 1.61 6.43
C ALA A 77 17.95 1.93 5.27
N ARG A 78 19.12 2.43 5.65
CA ARG A 78 20.31 2.51 4.81
C ARG A 78 20.71 1.10 4.37
N ARG A 79 21.12 0.94 3.12
CA ARG A 79 21.74 -0.31 2.67
C ARG A 79 23.22 -0.29 3.04
N SER A 80 23.71 -1.36 3.66
CA SER A 80 25.14 -1.51 3.93
C SER A 80 25.94 -1.43 2.63
N GLY A 81 27.01 -0.63 2.60
CA GLY A 81 27.96 -0.55 1.49
C GLY A 81 27.64 0.43 0.34
N ASN A 82 26.43 1.01 0.27
CA ASN A 82 26.03 1.84 -0.88
C ASN A 82 25.83 3.33 -0.53
N LYS A 83 26.88 3.99 -0.03
CA LYS A 83 26.85 5.44 0.29
C LYS A 83 26.43 6.25 -0.94
N GLY A 84 25.39 7.07 -0.78
CA GLY A 84 24.86 7.93 -1.85
C GLY A 84 23.76 7.27 -2.69
N SER A 85 23.22 6.14 -2.22
CA SER A 85 21.99 5.58 -2.79
C SER A 85 20.82 6.55 -2.63
N LEU A 86 19.78 6.39 -3.47
CA LEU A 86 18.53 7.14 -3.34
C LEU A 86 17.94 7.07 -1.92
N ARG A 87 18.06 5.92 -1.24
CA ARG A 87 17.59 5.78 0.14
C ARG A 87 18.42 6.62 1.11
N ASP A 88 19.74 6.67 0.94
CA ASP A 88 20.58 7.50 1.81
C ASP A 88 20.27 8.99 1.61
N ILE A 89 20.03 9.42 0.37
CA ILE A 89 19.64 10.79 0.05
C ILE A 89 18.30 11.13 0.72
N ILE A 90 17.30 10.25 0.59
CA ILE A 90 15.99 10.40 1.26
C ILE A 90 16.15 10.48 2.78
N ILE A 91 16.94 9.58 3.37
CA ILE A 91 17.17 9.55 4.82
C ILE A 91 17.84 10.84 5.28
N ASN A 92 18.90 11.28 4.59
CA ASN A 92 19.61 12.50 4.96
C ASN A 92 18.72 13.73 4.83
N GLN A 93 17.99 13.91 3.72
CA GLN A 93 17.04 15.01 3.56
C GLN A 93 15.92 14.99 4.60
N CYS A 94 15.46 13.80 5.01
CA CYS A 94 14.46 13.67 6.08
C CYS A 94 15.03 14.09 7.45
N LEU A 95 16.26 13.67 7.77
CA LEU A 95 16.94 14.04 9.02
C LEU A 95 17.30 15.53 9.08
N GLU A 96 17.61 16.13 7.93
CA GLU A 96 17.93 17.57 7.77
C GLU A 96 16.68 18.45 7.64
N SER A 97 15.48 17.85 7.62
CA SER A 97 14.24 18.58 7.39
C SER A 97 13.94 19.59 8.51
N SER A 98 13.56 20.81 8.13
CA SER A 98 13.22 21.88 9.07
C SER A 98 11.96 21.55 9.88
N ASN A 99 11.90 22.04 11.13
CA ASN A 99 10.72 21.97 12.01
C ASN A 99 10.15 20.55 12.21
N ASN A 100 10.98 19.50 12.10
CA ASN A 100 10.55 18.10 12.14
C ASN A 100 9.43 17.78 11.13
N SER A 101 9.47 18.43 9.96
CA SER A 101 8.51 18.19 8.87
C SER A 101 8.55 16.76 8.33
N CYS A 102 9.71 16.09 8.43
CA CYS A 102 9.83 14.67 8.15
C CYS A 102 9.90 13.80 9.40
N LYS A 103 9.13 12.71 9.43
CA LYS A 103 9.30 11.63 10.40
C LYS A 103 10.07 10.46 9.79
N PHE A 104 11.32 10.28 10.21
CA PHE A 104 12.10 9.08 9.89
C PHE A 104 11.82 7.96 10.92
N MET A 105 11.56 6.76 10.41
CA MET A 105 11.52 5.52 11.20
C MET A 105 12.61 4.58 10.67
N ASP A 106 13.65 4.39 11.48
CA ASP A 106 14.77 3.52 11.12
C ASP A 106 14.36 2.05 11.22
N CYS A 107 14.52 1.32 10.11
CA CYS A 107 14.15 -0.09 9.95
C CYS A 107 15.39 -0.96 9.69
N PRO A 108 16.32 -1.12 10.65
CA PRO A 108 17.59 -1.80 10.42
C PRO A 108 17.38 -3.23 9.91
N SER A 109 18.26 -3.66 8.98
CA SER A 109 18.19 -5.01 8.39
C SER A 109 18.65 -6.14 9.32
N SER A 110 19.21 -5.80 10.47
CA SER A 110 19.67 -6.74 11.49
C SER A 110 19.19 -6.31 12.87
N GLY A 111 18.68 -7.27 13.66
CA GLY A 111 18.08 -7.02 14.97
C GLY A 111 16.57 -6.81 14.92
N SER A 112 15.93 -6.66 16.09
CA SER A 112 14.51 -6.31 16.16
C SER A 112 14.31 -4.90 15.60
N SER A 113 13.65 -4.79 14.45
CA SER A 113 13.37 -3.50 13.84
C SER A 113 12.04 -2.96 14.34
N ASN A 114 11.92 -1.64 14.49
CA ASN A 114 10.63 -1.02 14.77
C ASN A 114 9.60 -1.30 13.66
N CYS A 115 10.06 -1.73 12.49
CA CYS A 115 9.25 -1.92 11.29
C CYS A 115 8.73 -3.36 11.13
N ASP A 116 9.24 -4.29 11.94
CA ASP A 116 8.73 -5.67 12.02
C ASP A 116 7.35 -5.68 12.69
N ASN A 117 7.13 -4.73 13.61
CA ASN A 117 5.83 -4.52 14.21
C ASN A 117 4.96 -3.64 13.28
N PRO A 118 3.87 -4.18 12.72
CA PRO A 118 3.00 -3.44 11.81
C PRO A 118 2.35 -2.20 12.43
N LEU A 119 2.15 -2.19 13.75
CA LEU A 119 1.51 -1.08 14.47
C LEU A 119 2.40 0.16 14.45
N ASN A 120 3.71 -0.01 14.60
CA ASN A 120 4.67 1.09 14.61
C ASN A 120 4.71 1.81 13.25
N VAL A 121 4.85 1.04 12.17
CA VAL A 121 4.81 1.58 10.81
C VAL A 121 3.50 2.32 10.60
N MET A 122 2.37 1.67 10.90
CA MET A 122 1.05 2.26 10.73
C MET A 122 0.87 3.56 11.52
N GLN A 123 1.36 3.64 12.77
CA GLN A 123 1.32 4.87 13.57
C GLN A 123 2.06 6.04 12.91
N VAL A 124 3.20 5.79 12.27
CA VAL A 124 3.95 6.84 11.56
C VAL A 124 3.21 7.27 10.29
N LEU A 125 2.76 6.30 9.49
CA LEU A 125 2.10 6.61 8.21
C LEU A 125 0.76 7.33 8.43
N GLN A 126 0.00 6.97 9.48
CA GLN A 126 -1.28 7.61 9.82
C GLN A 126 -1.11 9.08 10.25
N LYS A 127 0.06 9.44 10.79
CA LYS A 127 0.40 10.80 11.24
C LYS A 127 1.11 11.62 10.16
N SER A 128 1.23 11.11 8.94
CA SER A 128 1.97 11.74 7.84
C SER A 128 1.05 12.10 6.68
N VAL A 129 1.26 13.24 6.03
CA VAL A 129 0.52 13.59 4.78
C VAL A 129 1.04 12.74 3.62
N PHE A 130 2.36 12.72 3.43
CA PHE A 130 3.05 11.99 2.38
C PHE A 130 3.92 10.86 2.92
N CYS A 131 3.99 9.74 2.20
CA CYS A 131 4.77 8.57 2.60
C CYS A 131 5.74 8.19 1.49
N LEU A 132 7.04 8.29 1.77
CA LEU A 132 8.09 8.10 0.78
C LEU A 132 8.24 6.61 0.42
N GLN A 133 8.08 6.28 -0.86
CA GLN A 133 8.14 4.92 -1.40
C GLN A 133 9.25 4.77 -2.46
N PRO A 134 10.55 4.87 -2.08
CA PRO A 134 11.64 4.58 -3.00
C PRO A 134 11.62 3.10 -3.40
N PRO A 135 12.19 2.72 -4.55
CA PRO A 135 12.20 1.32 -4.98
C PRO A 135 12.95 0.37 -4.02
N GLY A 136 12.53 -0.90 -4.09
CA GLY A 136 13.09 -2.05 -3.39
C GLY A 136 14.35 -2.59 -4.04
N ASP A 137 14.51 -3.91 -4.03
CA ASP A 137 15.29 -4.63 -5.05
C ASP A 137 14.47 -4.75 -6.35
N THR A 138 13.14 -4.64 -6.22
CA THR A 138 12.18 -4.58 -7.32
C THR A 138 11.38 -3.26 -7.29
N TYR A 139 10.54 -3.04 -8.30
CA TYR A 139 9.63 -1.89 -8.35
C TYR A 139 8.45 -1.98 -7.36
N THR A 140 8.21 -3.16 -6.79
CA THR A 140 7.11 -3.41 -5.86
C THR A 140 7.57 -3.25 -4.41
N ARG A 141 6.73 -2.67 -3.56
CA ARG A 141 6.97 -2.57 -2.12
C ARG A 141 5.67 -2.70 -1.33
N ARG A 142 5.69 -3.53 -0.29
CA ARG A 142 4.58 -3.69 0.66
C ARG A 142 4.14 -2.36 1.26
N SER A 143 5.09 -1.49 1.59
CA SER A 143 4.84 -0.17 2.22
C SER A 143 4.00 0.79 1.36
N ILE A 144 3.87 0.53 0.05
CA ILE A 144 2.95 1.26 -0.82
C ILE A 144 1.51 1.04 -0.33
N PHE A 145 1.13 -0.22 -0.08
CA PHE A 145 -0.19 -0.57 0.45
C PHE A 145 -0.36 -0.13 1.89
N ASP A 146 0.68 -0.22 2.72
CA ASP A 146 0.62 0.32 4.10
C ASP A 146 0.33 1.83 4.09
N SER A 147 0.85 2.58 3.11
CA SER A 147 0.55 4.01 2.95
C SER A 147 -0.90 4.26 2.59
N ILE A 148 -1.44 3.50 1.63
CA ILE A 148 -2.85 3.61 1.23
C ILE A 148 -3.78 3.27 2.40
N LEU A 149 -3.49 2.18 3.11
CA LEU A 149 -4.24 1.79 4.32
C LEU A 149 -4.18 2.85 5.42
N ALA A 150 -3.05 3.56 5.55
CA ALA A 150 -2.90 4.65 6.49
C ALA A 150 -3.54 5.98 6.03
N GLY A 151 -4.14 6.03 4.84
CA GLY A 151 -4.59 7.27 4.21
C GLY A 151 -3.45 8.26 3.91
N CYS A 152 -2.22 7.77 3.80
CA CYS A 152 -1.03 8.56 3.54
C CYS A 152 -0.70 8.53 2.03
N ILE A 153 -0.47 9.69 1.43
CA ILE A 153 -0.25 9.83 -0.01
C ILE A 153 1.10 9.23 -0.39
N PRO A 154 1.16 8.16 -1.20
CA PRO A 154 2.44 7.58 -1.63
C PRO A 154 3.23 8.56 -2.49
N VAL A 155 4.53 8.68 -2.20
CA VAL A 155 5.49 9.43 -3.03
C VAL A 155 6.44 8.44 -3.69
N PHE A 156 6.33 8.30 -5.01
CA PHE A 156 7.13 7.36 -5.78
C PHE A 156 8.39 8.02 -6.33
N PHE A 157 9.46 7.22 -6.42
CA PHE A 157 10.75 7.68 -6.94
C PHE A 157 11.20 7.01 -8.24
N HIS A 158 10.37 6.11 -8.78
CA HIS A 158 10.65 5.38 -10.02
C HIS A 158 9.36 5.23 -10.83
N PRO A 159 9.36 5.48 -12.16
CA PRO A 159 8.16 5.39 -12.98
C PRO A 159 7.58 3.97 -13.00
N GLY A 160 8.44 2.95 -12.98
CA GLY A 160 8.00 1.56 -12.87
C GLY A 160 7.22 1.25 -11.59
N SER A 161 7.52 1.93 -10.48
CA SER A 161 6.74 1.81 -9.22
C SER A 161 5.47 2.63 -9.26
N ALA A 162 5.51 3.81 -9.90
CA ALA A 162 4.39 4.75 -9.95
C ALA A 162 3.30 4.31 -10.94
N TYR A 163 3.70 3.79 -12.11
CA TYR A 163 2.85 3.74 -13.30
C TYR A 163 2.63 2.33 -13.87
N SER A 164 3.42 1.34 -13.44
CA SER A 164 3.40 0.01 -14.06
C SER A 164 3.02 -1.12 -13.11
N GLN A 165 2.92 -0.85 -11.80
CA GLN A 165 2.52 -1.85 -10.83
C GLN A 165 1.04 -1.72 -10.45
N TYR A 166 0.42 -2.86 -10.18
CA TYR A 166 -0.92 -2.94 -9.57
C TYR A 166 -2.06 -2.31 -10.40
N LEU A 167 -1.98 -2.36 -11.73
CA LEU A 167 -2.94 -1.76 -12.66
C LEU A 167 -4.41 -2.20 -12.44
N TRP A 168 -4.65 -3.38 -11.88
CA TRP A 168 -6.00 -3.83 -11.54
C TRP A 168 -6.55 -3.18 -10.25
N HIS A 169 -5.66 -2.84 -9.32
CA HIS A 169 -6.03 -2.34 -7.99
C HIS A 169 -5.98 -0.82 -7.89
N LEU A 170 -5.09 -0.17 -8.63
CA LEU A 170 -4.87 1.28 -8.59
C LEU A 170 -5.35 1.94 -9.88
N PRO A 171 -5.90 3.17 -9.80
CA PRO A 171 -6.40 3.88 -10.97
C PRO A 171 -5.25 4.36 -11.86
N GLU A 172 -5.50 4.46 -13.17
CA GLU A 172 -4.52 4.92 -14.15
C GLU A 172 -4.10 6.38 -13.96
N ASN A 173 -5.00 7.22 -13.44
CA ASN A 173 -4.66 8.61 -13.13
C ASN A 173 -3.91 8.71 -11.79
N HIS A 174 -2.59 8.50 -11.86
CA HIS A 174 -1.70 8.43 -10.70
C HIS A 174 -1.57 9.74 -9.91
N THR A 175 -1.76 10.89 -10.55
CA THR A 175 -1.65 12.20 -9.89
C THR A 175 -2.78 12.45 -8.91
N LYS A 176 -3.90 11.72 -9.03
CA LYS A 176 -5.01 11.81 -8.08
C LYS A 176 -4.71 11.22 -6.71
N TYR A 177 -3.74 10.30 -6.60
CA TYR A 177 -3.49 9.58 -5.34
C TYR A 177 -2.02 9.50 -4.95
N SER A 178 -1.10 9.97 -5.79
CA SER A 178 0.33 9.86 -5.53
C SER A 178 1.11 11.04 -6.10
N VAL A 179 2.30 11.28 -5.54
CA VAL A 179 3.28 12.22 -6.08
C VAL A 179 4.43 11.44 -6.68
N TYR A 180 4.97 11.90 -7.81
CA TYR A 180 6.16 11.32 -8.41
C TYR A 180 7.32 12.32 -8.33
N ILE A 181 8.45 11.90 -7.74
CA ILE A 181 9.70 12.66 -7.70
C ILE A 181 10.76 11.83 -8.40
N SER A 182 11.38 12.35 -9.46
CA SER A 182 12.41 11.60 -10.19
C SER A 182 13.60 11.24 -9.28
N GLY A 183 13.80 9.94 -9.03
CA GLY A 183 14.95 9.45 -8.28
C GLY A 183 16.29 9.77 -8.95
N LYS A 184 16.33 9.92 -10.28
CA LYS A 184 17.52 10.36 -11.02
C LYS A 184 17.89 11.80 -10.67
N SER A 185 16.87 12.67 -10.56
CA SER A 185 17.05 14.08 -10.21
C SER A 185 17.51 14.26 -8.76
N LEU A 186 17.20 13.32 -7.85
CA LEU A 186 17.72 13.33 -6.47
C LEU A 186 19.16 12.82 -6.36
N GLY A 187 19.58 11.93 -7.25
CA GLY A 187 20.93 11.35 -7.26
C GLY A 187 22.01 12.28 -7.82
N ASP A 188 21.63 13.32 -8.55
CA ASP A 188 22.56 14.31 -9.07
C ASP A 188 22.98 15.28 -7.95
N ARG A 189 24.24 15.25 -7.54
CA ARG A 189 24.78 16.14 -6.49
C ARG A 189 24.71 17.63 -6.88
N LYS A 190 24.48 17.96 -8.15
CA LYS A 190 24.27 19.33 -8.63
C LYS A 190 22.80 19.77 -8.58
N SER A 191 21.89 18.82 -8.43
CA SER A 191 20.45 19.08 -8.35
C SER A 191 20.08 19.49 -6.92
N ARG A 192 19.56 20.70 -6.77
CA ARG A 192 18.99 21.21 -5.52
C ARG A 192 17.61 20.63 -5.20
N PHE A 193 17.24 19.46 -5.75
CA PHE A 193 15.91 18.88 -5.49
C PHE A 193 15.78 18.47 -4.03
N ILE A 194 14.99 19.25 -3.29
CA ILE A 194 14.66 19.01 -1.89
C ILE A 194 13.24 18.44 -1.84
N ILE A 195 13.08 17.24 -1.28
CA ILE A 195 11.78 16.55 -1.15
C ILE A 195 10.79 17.45 -0.42
N ASN A 196 11.24 18.12 0.65
CA ASN A 196 10.42 19.05 1.43
C ASN A 196 9.84 20.17 0.55
N GLU A 197 10.65 20.84 -0.27
CA GLU A 197 10.20 21.94 -1.14
C GLU A 197 9.14 21.47 -2.14
N THR A 198 9.34 20.27 -2.71
CA THR A 198 8.38 19.69 -3.66
C THR A 198 7.04 19.40 -3.00
N LEU A 199 7.05 18.84 -1.79
CA LEU A 199 5.84 18.46 -1.07
C LEU A 199 5.13 19.66 -0.42
N VAL A 200 5.86 20.69 -0.01
CA VAL A 200 5.29 21.98 0.43
C VAL A 200 4.59 22.70 -0.72
N GLY A 201 5.07 22.54 -1.96
CA GLY A 201 4.46 23.11 -3.14
C GLY A 201 3.07 22.54 -3.47
N VAL A 202 2.71 21.38 -2.93
CA VAL A 202 1.36 20.82 -3.06
C VAL A 202 0.43 21.57 -2.11
N SER A 203 -0.59 22.24 -2.66
CA SER A 203 -1.55 23.01 -1.87
C SER A 203 -2.26 22.14 -0.83
N LYS A 204 -2.76 22.73 0.26
CA LYS A 204 -3.50 21.96 1.27
C LYS A 204 -4.74 21.32 0.66
N GLU A 205 -5.47 22.03 -0.19
CA GLU A 205 -6.67 21.55 -0.88
C GLU A 205 -6.36 20.34 -1.75
N GLU A 206 -5.23 20.36 -2.46
CA GLU A 206 -4.76 19.23 -3.24
C GLU A 206 -4.34 18.04 -2.35
N GLN A 207 -3.64 18.28 -1.23
CA GLN A 207 -3.33 17.23 -0.26
C GLN A 207 -4.59 16.56 0.29
N GLU A 208 -5.65 17.32 0.61
CA GLU A 208 -6.91 16.78 1.09
C GLU A 208 -7.64 15.97 0.02
N SER A 209 -7.69 16.49 -1.21
CA SER A 209 -8.27 15.79 -2.37
C SER A 209 -7.54 14.48 -2.67
N MET A 210 -6.21 14.50 -2.70
CA MET A 210 -5.39 13.30 -2.93
C MET A 210 -5.60 12.27 -1.82
N ARG A 211 -5.63 12.70 -0.57
CA ARG A 211 -5.88 11.83 0.58
C ARG A 211 -7.25 11.17 0.51
N GLU A 212 -8.31 11.89 0.13
CA GLU A 212 -9.63 11.28 -0.04
C GLU A 212 -9.61 10.23 -1.16
N HIS A 213 -8.90 10.48 -2.27
CA HIS A 213 -8.71 9.45 -3.30
C HIS A 213 -7.96 8.23 -2.74
N VAL A 214 -6.88 8.41 -1.98
CA VAL A 214 -6.14 7.32 -1.33
C VAL A 214 -7.05 6.50 -0.40
N ILE A 215 -7.84 7.16 0.45
CA ILE A 215 -8.76 6.49 1.37
C ILE A 215 -9.83 5.69 0.62
N ARG A 216 -10.33 6.20 -0.52
CA ARG A 216 -11.26 5.46 -1.40
C ARG A 216 -10.65 4.23 -2.06
N LEU A 217 -9.32 4.13 -2.15
CA LEU A 217 -8.65 2.94 -2.69
C LEU A 217 -8.55 1.80 -1.68
N ILE A 218 -8.80 2.04 -0.39
CA ILE A 218 -8.66 1.03 0.67
C ILE A 218 -9.40 -0.28 0.32
N PRO A 219 -10.71 -0.28 -0.01
CA PRO A 219 -11.43 -1.50 -0.39
C PRO A 219 -10.73 -2.35 -1.46
N ARG A 220 -10.09 -1.70 -2.44
CA ARG A 220 -9.45 -2.35 -3.61
C ARG A 220 -8.16 -3.08 -3.29
N ILE A 221 -7.62 -2.89 -2.09
CA ILE A 221 -6.35 -3.48 -1.63
C ILE A 221 -6.49 -4.34 -0.36
N VAL A 222 -7.69 -4.42 0.23
CA VAL A 222 -7.99 -5.35 1.33
C VAL A 222 -8.72 -6.57 0.79
N TYR A 223 -8.52 -7.70 1.45
CA TYR A 223 -9.28 -8.92 1.21
C TYR A 223 -10.44 -8.98 2.21
N ALA A 224 -11.65 -9.19 1.70
CA ALA A 224 -12.81 -9.49 2.52
C ALA A 224 -12.81 -10.97 2.94
N ASP A 225 -13.44 -11.25 4.08
CA ASP A 225 -13.71 -12.62 4.51
C ASP A 225 -14.83 -13.20 3.65
N ASN A 226 -14.57 -14.38 3.08
CA ASN A 226 -15.40 -14.95 2.03
C ASN A 226 -16.73 -15.54 2.53
N THR A 227 -16.97 -15.52 3.84
CA THR A 227 -18.15 -16.14 4.46
C THR A 227 -19.43 -15.29 4.36
N ILE A 228 -19.33 -14.01 3.97
CA ILE A 228 -20.44 -13.02 3.97
C ILE A 228 -20.57 -12.32 2.61
N ARG A 229 -20.22 -13.00 1.51
CA ARG A 229 -20.03 -12.37 0.18
C ARG A 229 -21.30 -12.06 -0.61
N LEU A 230 -22.45 -12.59 -0.21
CA LEU A 230 -23.58 -12.72 -1.15
C LEU A 230 -24.52 -11.51 -1.25
N GLU A 231 -24.39 -10.48 -0.41
CA GLU A 231 -25.45 -9.46 -0.29
C GLU A 231 -25.03 -8.00 -0.54
N THR A 232 -23.74 -7.65 -0.53
CA THR A 232 -23.33 -6.22 -0.39
C THR A 232 -22.79 -5.55 -1.65
N GLY A 233 -22.39 -6.29 -2.69
CA GLY A 233 -21.77 -5.69 -3.89
C GLY A 233 -20.41 -5.02 -3.64
N PHE A 234 -19.78 -5.28 -2.49
CA PHE A 234 -18.45 -4.79 -2.13
C PHE A 234 -17.36 -5.52 -2.93
N GLU A 235 -16.71 -4.84 -3.88
CA GLU A 235 -15.63 -5.40 -4.71
C GLU A 235 -14.27 -5.22 -4.01
N ASP A 236 -13.68 -6.33 -3.56
CA ASP A 236 -12.43 -6.34 -2.80
C ASP A 236 -11.18 -6.57 -3.69
N ALA A 237 -10.00 -6.67 -3.07
CA ALA A 237 -8.77 -6.97 -3.81
C ALA A 237 -8.80 -8.32 -4.55
N PHE A 238 -9.46 -9.34 -4.01
CA PHE A 238 -9.55 -10.64 -4.66
C PHE A 238 -10.47 -10.60 -5.88
N ASP A 239 -11.63 -9.97 -5.76
CA ASP A 239 -12.61 -9.82 -6.83
C ASP A 239 -12.00 -9.08 -8.02
N LEU A 240 -11.29 -7.97 -7.75
CA LEU A 240 -10.56 -7.22 -8.77
C LEU A 240 -9.49 -8.06 -9.48
N ALA A 241 -8.76 -8.89 -8.73
CA ALA A 241 -7.72 -9.75 -9.32
C ALA A 241 -8.33 -10.83 -10.22
N VAL A 242 -9.43 -11.47 -9.79
CA VAL A 242 -10.14 -12.48 -10.59
C VAL A 242 -10.70 -11.85 -11.86
N LYS A 243 -11.36 -10.70 -11.75
CA LYS A 243 -11.89 -9.94 -12.88
C LYS A 243 -10.80 -9.58 -13.89
N GLY A 244 -9.67 -9.05 -13.41
CA GLY A 244 -8.54 -8.73 -14.26
C GLY A 244 -7.96 -9.94 -15.01
N ILE A 245 -7.94 -11.13 -14.39
CA ILE A 245 -7.54 -12.38 -15.05
C ILE A 245 -8.54 -12.75 -16.16
N LEU A 246 -9.84 -12.70 -15.86
CA LEU A 246 -10.90 -13.04 -16.82
C LEU A 246 -10.87 -12.10 -18.04
N ASP A 247 -10.78 -10.79 -17.82
CA ASP A 247 -10.69 -9.78 -18.89
C ASP A 247 -9.46 -10.01 -19.78
N LYS A 248 -8.33 -10.40 -19.18
CA LYS A 248 -7.10 -10.71 -19.92
C LYS A 248 -7.25 -11.96 -20.79
N ILE A 249 -7.93 -12.98 -20.29
CA ILE A 249 -8.21 -14.21 -21.05
C ILE A 249 -9.12 -13.89 -22.23
N GLU A 250 -10.18 -13.10 -22.01
CA GLU A 250 -11.11 -12.71 -23.07
C GLU A 250 -10.41 -11.88 -24.15
N THR A 251 -9.65 -10.87 -23.76
CA THR A 251 -8.84 -10.04 -24.67
C THR A 251 -7.89 -10.91 -25.50
N SER A 252 -7.21 -11.86 -24.86
CA SER A 252 -6.28 -12.78 -25.56
C SER A 252 -7.00 -13.67 -26.57
N ARG A 253 -8.18 -14.21 -26.21
CA ARG A 253 -9.01 -15.02 -27.11
C ARG A 253 -9.46 -14.23 -28.33
N ARG A 254 -9.87 -12.96 -28.14
CA ARG A 254 -10.27 -12.08 -29.24
C ARG A 254 -9.12 -11.81 -30.21
N LEU A 255 -7.93 -11.48 -29.69
CA LEU A 255 -6.74 -11.23 -30.49
C LEU A 255 -6.29 -12.46 -31.30
N ILE A 256 -6.42 -13.67 -30.74
CA ILE A 256 -6.13 -14.91 -31.47
C ILE A 256 -7.10 -15.08 -32.65
N LYS A 257 -8.41 -14.92 -32.42
CA LYS A 257 -9.42 -15.02 -33.48
C LYS A 257 -9.23 -13.97 -34.59
N GLU A 258 -8.85 -12.75 -34.22
CA GLU A 258 -8.56 -11.68 -35.19
C GLU A 258 -7.31 -12.01 -36.03
N LYS A 259 -6.27 -12.57 -35.41
CA LYS A 259 -5.08 -13.04 -36.13
C LYS A 259 -5.37 -14.21 -37.06
N GLU A 260 -6.16 -15.19 -36.64
CA GLU A 260 -6.59 -16.31 -37.48
C GLU A 260 -7.34 -15.81 -38.72
N LYS A 261 -8.32 -14.92 -38.53
CA LYS A 261 -9.06 -14.29 -39.64
C LYS A 261 -8.15 -13.50 -40.58
N ALA A 262 -7.19 -12.75 -40.04
CA ALA A 262 -6.24 -12.00 -40.86
C ALA A 262 -5.34 -12.92 -41.70
N MET A 263 -4.86 -14.04 -41.13
CA MET A 263 -4.09 -15.02 -41.88
C MET A 263 -4.92 -15.73 -42.96
N ASP A 264 -6.18 -16.05 -42.68
CA ASP A 264 -7.07 -16.64 -43.68
C ASP A 264 -7.38 -15.68 -44.84
N SER A 265 -7.39 -14.36 -44.60
CA SER A 265 -7.61 -13.35 -45.64
C SER A 265 -6.40 -13.09 -46.56
N ILE A 266 -5.21 -13.61 -46.21
CA ILE A 266 -3.97 -13.49 -47.00
C ILE A 266 -3.77 -14.74 -47.89
N ARG A 267 -4.53 -15.81 -47.64
CA ARG A 267 -4.47 -17.08 -48.37
C ARG A 267 -5.47 -17.14 -49.51
#